data_AF-A0A1S2YQR5-F1
#
_entry.id   AF-A0A1S2YQR5-F1
#
_cell.length_a   1.000
_cell.length_b   1.000
_cell.length_c   1.000
_cell.angle_alpha   90.00
_cell.angle_beta   90.00
_cell.angle_gamma   90.00
#
_symmetry.space_group_name_H-M   'P 1'
#
loop_
_entity.id
_entity.type
_entity.pdbx_description
1 polymer ?
#
loop_
_entity_poly.entity_id
_entity_poly.type
_entity_poly.pdbx_seq_one_letter_code
_entity_poly.pdbx_strand_id
1 'polypeptide(L)'
;MEEDEYPYPYPWNQHFFDNKNINIPNAQLIQVLEALKQASQNIQTNPDSPSIKPLFQLHTILSTDSNLSQHLNKLKTVIDSLHNSKPTLRSFLTRPLSTHSISKLASSIQSELQSWIDRETIQTLSNTLSNNYNHQHEFISLLTRFTHRVSQGFNRELQQLVLKFKLFSSLESILFDAKCSHLVREHAGFAIAALIRFNKDVFVGEVLMSPTVQALVSMASVGSIEVLCSLIRSIRSPIVDEIESNGEIPNIIVLLTSKDVKLSVLAMECVLEIGYFGRKEAVEGMLKEGVVEKLVELQRLEVSELKKEEEQEKCVNGGKMSPFGNCVAKFAVQLEVGEGLRQREKRAFKAEILVRVREACVSDAESATIVAEVLWGTSP
;
A
#
# COMPACT_ATOMS: atom_id res chain seq x y z
N MET A 1 31.59 -13.47 5.37
CA MET A 1 31.42 -13.89 3.96
C MET A 1 31.02 -15.34 4.02
N GLU A 2 29.75 -15.56 4.29
CA GLU A 2 29.08 -16.86 4.21
C GLU A 2 27.80 -16.56 3.43
N GLU A 3 27.68 -17.19 2.26
CA GLU A 3 26.51 -17.13 1.39
C GLU A 3 25.52 -18.20 1.86
N ASP A 4 24.33 -17.76 2.26
CA ASP A 4 23.20 -18.64 2.59
C ASP A 4 22.60 -19.22 1.31
N GLU A 5 22.79 -20.54 1.11
CA GLU A 5 22.01 -21.37 0.20
C GLU A 5 20.55 -21.46 0.69
N TYR A 6 19.61 -20.89 -0.06
CA TYR A 6 18.19 -21.17 0.09
C TYR A 6 17.82 -22.49 -0.62
N PRO A 7 17.03 -23.39 0.02
CA PRO A 7 16.67 -24.67 -0.58
C PRO A 7 15.57 -24.51 -1.64
N TYR A 8 15.77 -25.18 -2.77
CA TYR A 8 14.78 -25.40 -3.84
C TYR A 8 13.45 -25.96 -3.30
N PRO A 9 12.28 -25.50 -3.80
CA PRO A 9 11.03 -26.21 -3.55
C PRO A 9 10.89 -27.43 -4.46
N TYR A 10 10.39 -28.50 -3.85
CA TYR A 10 10.23 -29.90 -4.27
C TYR A 10 9.85 -30.22 -5.73
N PRO A 11 10.26 -31.41 -6.23
CA PRO A 11 9.86 -31.92 -7.55
C PRO A 11 8.38 -32.32 -7.54
N TRP A 12 7.60 -31.75 -8.46
CA TRP A 12 6.20 -32.10 -8.68
C TRP A 12 6.10 -33.56 -9.16
N ASN A 13 5.55 -34.43 -8.31
CA ASN A 13 5.27 -35.82 -8.64
C ASN A 13 4.26 -35.92 -9.79
N GLN A 14 4.62 -36.74 -10.77
CA GLN A 14 4.01 -36.95 -12.08
C GLN A 14 2.62 -37.64 -12.07
N HIS A 15 1.95 -37.72 -10.91
CA HIS A 15 0.75 -38.55 -10.70
C HIS A 15 -0.55 -37.77 -10.49
N PHE A 16 -0.55 -36.44 -10.58
CA PHE A 16 -1.72 -35.63 -10.22
C PHE A 16 -2.78 -35.45 -11.33
N PHE A 17 -2.54 -35.95 -12.55
CA PHE A 17 -3.30 -35.53 -13.75
C PHE A 17 -4.14 -36.61 -14.43
N ASP A 18 -4.57 -37.64 -13.70
CA ASP A 18 -5.61 -38.57 -14.18
C ASP A 18 -6.87 -38.42 -13.32
N ASN A 19 -7.74 -37.47 -13.67
CA ASN A 19 -9.20 -37.67 -13.66
C ASN A 19 -10.00 -36.43 -14.12
N LYS A 20 -11.05 -36.73 -14.89
CA LYS A 20 -12.05 -35.78 -15.42
C LYS A 20 -12.85 -35.12 -14.29
N ASN A 21 -13.18 -33.84 -14.47
CA ASN A 21 -14.02 -32.99 -13.60
C ASN A 21 -13.50 -32.81 -12.18
N ILE A 22 -12.45 -31.99 -12.03
CA ILE A 22 -12.04 -31.51 -10.72
C ILE A 22 -12.77 -30.18 -10.48
N ASN A 23 -13.67 -30.17 -9.49
CA ASN A 23 -14.16 -28.95 -8.86
C ASN A 23 -13.00 -28.42 -8.01
N ILE A 24 -12.10 -27.67 -8.63
CA ILE A 24 -10.88 -27.17 -7.99
C ILE A 24 -11.29 -26.09 -6.97
N PRO A 25 -10.92 -26.22 -5.67
CA PRO A 25 -11.12 -25.16 -4.68
C PRO A 25 -10.55 -23.83 -5.20
N ASN A 26 -11.28 -22.73 -5.07
CA ASN A 26 -10.92 -21.42 -5.65
C ASN A 26 -9.46 -20.98 -5.35
N ALA A 27 -8.95 -21.30 -4.15
CA ALA A 27 -7.56 -21.03 -3.78
C ALA A 27 -6.53 -21.79 -4.63
N GLN A 28 -6.80 -23.05 -5.00
CA GLN A 28 -5.95 -23.85 -5.88
C GLN A 28 -6.01 -23.35 -7.34
N LEU A 29 -7.18 -22.89 -7.79
CA LEU A 29 -7.33 -22.31 -9.13
C LEU A 29 -6.47 -21.05 -9.31
N ILE A 30 -6.46 -20.17 -8.32
CA ILE A 30 -5.61 -18.97 -8.32
C ILE A 30 -4.13 -19.33 -8.39
N GLN A 31 -3.67 -20.29 -7.57
CA GLN A 31 -2.26 -20.72 -7.58
C GLN A 31 -1.84 -21.29 -8.94
N VAL A 32 -2.72 -22.08 -9.57
CA VAL A 32 -2.51 -22.61 -10.92
C VAL A 32 -2.39 -21.46 -11.93
N LEU A 33 -3.32 -20.49 -11.90
CA LEU A 33 -3.29 -19.33 -12.80
C LEU A 33 -2.05 -18.46 -12.59
N GLU A 34 -1.58 -18.26 -11.35
CA GLU A 34 -0.37 -17.51 -11.03
C GLU A 34 0.89 -18.22 -11.56
N ALA A 35 1.00 -19.54 -11.37
CA ALA A 35 2.10 -20.33 -11.92
C ALA A 35 2.14 -20.27 -13.47
N LEU A 36 0.97 -20.26 -14.10
CA LEU A 36 0.86 -20.13 -15.56
C LEU A 36 1.19 -18.73 -16.06
N LYS A 37 0.80 -17.70 -15.31
CA LYS A 37 1.23 -16.32 -15.57
C LYS A 37 2.76 -16.22 -15.51
N GLN A 38 3.39 -16.80 -14.48
CA GLN A 38 4.85 -16.86 -14.39
C GLN A 38 5.49 -17.65 -15.55
N ALA A 39 4.92 -18.78 -15.94
CA ALA A 39 5.37 -19.54 -17.10
C ALA A 39 5.30 -18.73 -18.40
N SER A 40 4.24 -17.92 -18.60
CA SER A 40 4.13 -17.03 -19.76
C SER A 40 5.16 -15.91 -19.76
N GLN A 41 5.53 -15.36 -18.59
CA GLN A 41 6.60 -14.38 -18.45
C GLN A 41 7.97 -14.99 -18.78
N ASN A 42 8.21 -16.22 -18.34
CA ASN A 42 9.44 -16.95 -18.64
C ASN A 42 9.60 -17.27 -20.13
N ILE A 43 8.50 -17.45 -20.88
CA ILE A 43 8.54 -17.62 -22.33
C ILE A 43 8.86 -16.30 -23.05
N GLN A 44 8.45 -15.16 -22.51
CA GLN A 44 8.80 -13.85 -23.07
C GLN A 44 10.30 -13.57 -22.97
N THR A 45 10.95 -14.02 -21.89
CA THR A 45 12.38 -13.82 -21.64
C THR A 45 13.24 -14.92 -22.26
N ASN A 46 12.75 -16.17 -22.30
CA ASN A 46 13.42 -17.30 -22.92
C ASN A 46 12.41 -18.24 -23.64
N PRO A 47 12.29 -18.12 -24.99
CA PRO A 47 11.36 -18.92 -25.78
C PRO A 47 11.63 -20.42 -25.75
N ASP A 48 12.85 -20.85 -25.42
CA ASP A 48 13.24 -22.27 -25.39
C ASP A 48 13.08 -22.90 -23.98
N SER A 49 12.41 -22.20 -23.05
CA SER A 49 12.29 -22.66 -21.66
C SER A 49 11.35 -23.87 -21.50
N PRO A 50 11.62 -24.77 -20.53
CA PRO A 50 10.75 -25.92 -20.22
C PRO A 50 9.35 -25.54 -19.73
N SER A 51 9.11 -24.24 -19.48
CA SER A 51 7.84 -23.64 -19.05
C SER A 51 6.69 -23.72 -20.07
N ILE A 52 6.99 -24.15 -21.31
CA ILE A 52 6.01 -24.35 -22.38
C ILE A 52 5.06 -25.53 -22.09
N LYS A 53 5.55 -26.60 -21.45
CA LYS A 53 4.75 -27.82 -21.21
C LYS A 53 3.55 -27.59 -20.27
N PRO A 54 3.68 -26.89 -19.12
CA PRO A 54 2.55 -26.56 -18.26
C PRO A 54 1.45 -25.72 -18.94
N LEU A 55 1.81 -24.81 -19.86
CA LEU A 55 0.83 -23.97 -20.57
C LEU A 55 -0.03 -24.75 -21.56
N PHE A 56 0.47 -25.84 -22.14
CA PHE A 56 -0.33 -26.70 -23.03
C PHE A 56 -1.25 -27.65 -22.27
N GLN A 57 -0.92 -28.02 -21.03
CA GLN A 57 -1.81 -28.80 -20.15
C GLN A 57 -3.04 -28.00 -19.67
N LEU A 58 -3.07 -26.70 -19.94
CA LEU A 58 -4.18 -25.80 -19.64
C LEU A 58 -5.37 -26.00 -20.60
N HIS A 59 -5.13 -26.51 -21.82
CA HIS A 59 -6.19 -26.76 -22.81
C HIS A 59 -7.22 -27.80 -22.32
N THR A 60 -6.82 -28.67 -21.39
CA THR A 60 -7.70 -29.67 -20.77
C THR A 60 -8.56 -29.15 -19.61
N ILE A 61 -8.26 -27.96 -19.06
CA ILE A 61 -8.98 -27.38 -17.90
C ILE A 61 -9.89 -26.22 -18.34
N LEU A 62 -9.52 -25.46 -19.37
CA LEU A 62 -10.34 -24.36 -19.89
C LEU A 62 -11.45 -24.86 -20.80
N SER A 63 -12.63 -24.26 -20.65
CA SER A 63 -13.70 -24.39 -21.65
C SER A 63 -13.20 -23.95 -23.03
N THR A 64 -13.56 -24.74 -24.04
CA THR A 64 -13.11 -24.65 -25.45
C THR A 64 -13.31 -23.27 -26.10
N ASP A 65 -14.19 -22.43 -25.56
CA ASP A 65 -14.62 -21.15 -26.17
C ASP A 65 -13.96 -19.88 -25.60
N SER A 66 -12.89 -19.99 -24.81
CA SER A 66 -12.17 -18.81 -24.31
C SER A 66 -11.19 -18.22 -25.34
N ASN A 67 -10.98 -16.89 -25.36
CA ASN A 67 -9.92 -16.27 -26.16
C ASN A 67 -8.55 -16.87 -25.81
N LEU A 68 -8.38 -17.32 -24.56
CA LEU A 68 -7.20 -18.00 -24.04
C LEU A 68 -6.93 -19.32 -24.78
N SER A 69 -7.96 -20.10 -25.09
CA SER A 69 -7.81 -21.34 -25.88
C SER A 69 -7.28 -21.03 -27.28
N GLN A 70 -7.75 -19.94 -27.91
CA GLN A 70 -7.28 -19.49 -29.21
C GLN A 70 -5.82 -19.00 -29.15
N HIS A 71 -5.46 -18.24 -28.12
CA HIS A 71 -4.09 -17.77 -27.92
C HIS A 71 -3.11 -18.93 -27.67
N LEU A 72 -3.51 -19.93 -26.88
CA LEU A 72 -2.72 -21.15 -26.63
C LEU A 72 -2.57 -22.00 -27.88
N ASN A 73 -3.63 -22.16 -28.68
CA ASN A 73 -3.56 -22.87 -29.95
C ASN A 73 -2.67 -22.16 -30.97
N LYS A 74 -2.75 -20.82 -31.06
CA LYS A 74 -1.84 -20.03 -31.89
C LYS A 74 -0.39 -20.15 -31.41
N LEU A 75 -0.14 -20.08 -30.12
CA LEU A 75 1.19 -20.29 -29.55
C LEU A 75 1.74 -21.69 -29.90
N LYS A 76 0.90 -22.73 -29.80
CA LYS A 76 1.24 -24.10 -30.21
C LYS A 76 1.66 -24.16 -31.67
N THR A 77 0.87 -23.59 -32.58
CA THR A 77 1.19 -23.59 -34.02
C THR A 77 2.51 -22.87 -34.33
N VAL A 78 2.80 -21.76 -33.64
CA VAL A 78 4.04 -20.99 -33.86
C VAL A 78 5.25 -21.77 -33.35
N ILE A 79 5.16 -22.40 -32.17
CA ILE A 79 6.23 -23.23 -31.61
C ILE A 79 6.47 -24.48 -32.47
N ASP A 80 5.40 -25.17 -32.88
CA ASP A 80 5.50 -26.34 -33.76
C ASP A 80 6.11 -25.96 -35.12
N SER A 81 5.80 -24.78 -35.67
CA SER A 81 6.41 -24.29 -36.91
C SER A 81 7.91 -24.00 -36.75
N LEU A 82 8.33 -23.52 -35.59
CA LEU A 82 9.72 -23.24 -35.24
C LEU A 82 10.52 -24.54 -35.09
N HIS A 83 9.98 -25.52 -34.36
CA HIS A 83 10.61 -26.81 -34.12
C HIS A 83 10.74 -27.66 -35.39
N ASN A 84 9.77 -27.57 -36.31
CA ASN A 84 9.78 -28.32 -37.56
C ASN A 84 10.58 -27.64 -38.69
N SER A 85 11.08 -26.42 -38.49
CA SER A 85 11.85 -25.69 -39.50
C SER A 85 13.33 -26.12 -39.51
N LYS A 86 13.81 -26.65 -40.63
CA LYS A 86 15.24 -27.02 -40.80
C LYS A 86 16.13 -25.77 -40.82
N PRO A 87 17.32 -25.79 -40.17
CA PRO A 87 18.21 -24.65 -40.13
C PRO A 87 18.69 -24.28 -41.54
N THR A 88 18.16 -23.18 -42.05
CA THR A 88 18.45 -22.60 -43.37
C THR A 88 18.67 -21.09 -43.22
N LEU A 89 19.29 -20.41 -44.18
CA LEU A 89 19.49 -18.94 -44.09
C LEU A 89 18.18 -18.16 -43.94
N ARG A 90 17.05 -18.69 -44.43
CA ARG A 90 15.71 -18.16 -44.15
C ARG A 90 15.31 -18.30 -42.67
N SER A 91 15.69 -19.40 -42.00
CA SER A 91 15.44 -19.63 -40.57
C SER A 91 16.12 -18.61 -39.66
N PHE A 92 17.25 -18.04 -40.07
CA PHE A 92 17.96 -16.99 -39.32
C PHE A 92 17.22 -15.65 -39.34
N LEU A 93 16.45 -15.36 -40.41
CA LEU A 93 15.62 -14.16 -40.50
C LEU A 93 14.22 -14.38 -39.89
N THR A 94 13.69 -15.61 -39.92
CA THR A 94 12.39 -15.94 -39.34
C THR A 94 12.44 -16.20 -37.83
N ARG A 95 13.60 -16.59 -37.27
CA ARG A 95 13.75 -16.81 -35.82
C ARG A 95 13.46 -15.55 -34.99
N PRO A 96 14.06 -14.38 -35.27
CA PRO A 96 13.76 -13.16 -34.51
C PRO A 96 12.30 -12.73 -34.62
N LEU A 97 11.69 -12.89 -35.80
CA LEU A 97 10.28 -12.56 -36.05
C LEU A 97 9.31 -13.51 -35.32
N SER A 98 9.66 -14.80 -35.25
CA SER A 98 8.88 -15.80 -34.52
C SER A 98 9.10 -15.73 -33.00
N THR A 99 10.29 -15.34 -32.54
CA THR A 99 10.53 -14.99 -31.14
C THR A 99 9.71 -13.77 -30.73
N HIS A 100 9.64 -12.74 -31.58
CA HIS A 100 8.79 -11.58 -31.32
C HIS A 100 7.28 -11.94 -31.32
N SER A 101 6.83 -12.81 -32.22
CA SER A 101 5.43 -13.27 -32.22
C SER A 101 5.10 -14.16 -31.02
N ILE A 102 6.01 -15.02 -30.57
CA ILE A 102 5.90 -15.78 -29.33
C ILE A 102 5.81 -14.85 -28.14
N SER A 103 6.70 -13.85 -28.04
CA SER A 103 6.68 -12.88 -26.96
C SER A 103 5.36 -12.10 -26.92
N LYS A 104 4.86 -11.66 -28.09
CA LYS A 104 3.55 -10.99 -28.20
C LYS A 104 2.37 -11.89 -27.81
N LEU A 105 2.37 -13.15 -28.22
CA LEU A 105 1.35 -14.14 -27.85
C LEU A 105 1.41 -14.46 -26.35
N ALA A 106 2.60 -14.65 -25.80
CA ALA A 106 2.81 -14.89 -24.38
C ALA A 106 2.36 -13.68 -23.53
N SER A 107 2.60 -12.46 -24.01
CA SER A 107 2.08 -11.23 -23.39
C SER A 107 0.55 -11.16 -23.41
N SER A 108 -0.07 -11.59 -24.52
CA SER A 108 -1.55 -11.65 -24.65
C SER A 108 -2.15 -12.73 -23.73
N ILE A 109 -1.48 -13.88 -23.61
CA ILE A 109 -1.86 -14.94 -22.67
C ILE A 109 -1.74 -14.45 -21.23
N GLN A 110 -0.64 -13.75 -20.91
CA GLN A 110 -0.41 -13.21 -19.58
C GLN A 110 -1.48 -12.18 -19.17
N SER A 111 -1.87 -11.28 -20.08
CA SER A 111 -2.91 -10.28 -19.80
C SER A 111 -4.28 -10.94 -19.61
N GLU A 112 -4.58 -11.95 -20.42
CA GLU A 112 -5.82 -12.71 -20.27
C GLU A 112 -5.84 -13.50 -18.96
N LEU A 113 -4.77 -14.24 -18.63
CA LEU A 113 -4.63 -14.92 -17.33
C LEU A 113 -4.79 -13.94 -16.16
N GLN A 114 -4.21 -12.74 -16.25
CA GLN A 114 -4.39 -11.72 -15.22
C GLN A 114 -5.86 -11.28 -15.10
N SER A 115 -6.58 -11.09 -16.20
CA SER A 115 -8.00 -10.73 -16.17
C SER A 115 -8.86 -11.82 -15.51
N TRP A 116 -8.51 -13.09 -15.71
CA TRP A 116 -9.16 -14.22 -15.06
C TRP A 116 -8.84 -14.26 -13.56
N ILE A 117 -7.58 -14.07 -13.17
CA ILE A 117 -7.17 -13.96 -11.76
C ILE A 117 -7.92 -12.80 -11.09
N ASP A 118 -8.02 -11.64 -11.76
CA ASP A 118 -8.70 -10.46 -11.23
C ASP A 118 -10.19 -10.73 -10.98
N ARG A 119 -10.88 -11.38 -11.94
CA ARG A 119 -12.28 -11.78 -11.81
C ARG A 119 -12.49 -12.73 -10.64
N GLU A 120 -11.70 -13.79 -10.58
CA GLU A 120 -11.82 -14.81 -9.53
C GLU A 120 -11.51 -14.25 -8.14
N THR A 121 -10.51 -13.38 -8.05
CA THR A 121 -10.12 -12.72 -6.79
C THR A 121 -11.22 -11.79 -6.29
N ILE A 122 -11.78 -10.95 -7.17
CA ILE A 122 -12.85 -10.02 -6.80
C ILE A 122 -14.14 -10.79 -6.44
N GLN A 123 -14.47 -11.83 -7.20
CA GLN A 123 -15.67 -12.63 -6.94
C GLN A 123 -15.55 -13.39 -5.63
N THR A 124 -14.40 -14.03 -5.37
CA THR A 124 -14.12 -14.69 -4.09
C THR A 124 -14.16 -13.68 -2.95
N LEU A 125 -13.54 -12.52 -3.11
CA LEU A 125 -13.57 -11.46 -2.09
C LEU A 125 -15.00 -11.00 -1.81
N SER A 126 -15.80 -10.68 -2.84
CA SER A 126 -17.19 -10.27 -2.70
C SER A 126 -18.06 -11.32 -1.99
N ASN A 127 -17.85 -12.60 -2.30
CA ASN A 127 -18.56 -13.70 -1.65
C ASN A 127 -18.16 -13.83 -0.17
N THR A 128 -16.87 -13.73 0.17
CA THR A 128 -16.39 -13.79 1.56
C THR A 128 -16.81 -12.57 2.37
N LEU A 129 -16.91 -11.40 1.74
CA LEU A 129 -17.46 -10.18 2.36
C LEU A 129 -18.95 -10.34 2.69
N SER A 130 -19.69 -11.09 1.87
CA SER A 130 -21.14 -11.30 2.03
C SER A 130 -21.47 -12.44 3.00
N ASN A 131 -20.61 -13.46 3.09
CA ASN A 131 -20.80 -14.64 3.93
C ASN A 131 -19.75 -14.62 5.05
N ASN A 132 -20.15 -14.16 6.24
CA ASN A 132 -19.35 -14.12 7.49
C ASN A 132 -18.04 -14.92 7.40
N TYR A 133 -16.91 -14.20 7.36
CA TYR A 133 -15.60 -14.83 7.18
C TYR A 133 -15.27 -15.71 8.39
N ASN A 134 -15.41 -17.02 8.24
CA ASN A 134 -15.11 -17.99 9.31
C ASN A 134 -13.59 -18.12 9.56
N HIS A 135 -12.77 -17.77 8.58
CA HIS A 135 -11.30 -17.90 8.62
C HIS A 135 -10.62 -16.54 8.39
N GLN A 136 -10.28 -15.87 9.50
CA GLN A 136 -9.67 -14.54 9.49
C GLN A 136 -8.37 -14.46 8.66
N HIS A 137 -7.48 -15.46 8.77
CA HIS A 137 -6.19 -15.46 8.06
C HIS A 137 -6.35 -15.55 6.53
N GLU A 138 -7.25 -16.41 6.05
CA GLU A 138 -7.54 -16.54 4.62
C GLU A 138 -8.14 -15.25 4.08
N PHE A 139 -9.05 -14.64 4.85
CA PHE A 139 -9.65 -13.37 4.47
C PHE A 139 -8.63 -12.23 4.40
N ILE A 140 -7.73 -12.14 5.37
CA ILE A 140 -6.61 -11.19 5.35
C ILE A 140 -5.71 -11.42 4.12
N SER A 141 -5.38 -12.67 3.80
CA SER A 141 -4.59 -12.99 2.61
C SER A 141 -5.28 -12.53 1.32
N LEU A 142 -6.60 -12.71 1.22
CA LEU A 142 -7.40 -12.21 0.09
C LEU A 142 -7.39 -10.68 0.00
N LEU A 143 -7.56 -9.97 1.12
CA LEU A 143 -7.48 -8.51 1.17
C LEU A 143 -6.09 -8.02 0.75
N THR A 144 -5.01 -8.62 1.28
CA THR A 144 -3.64 -8.27 0.92
C THR A 144 -3.36 -8.47 -0.56
N ARG A 145 -3.83 -9.59 -1.13
CA ARG A 145 -3.68 -9.88 -2.57
C ARG A 145 -4.43 -8.86 -3.43
N PHE A 146 -5.65 -8.50 -3.03
CA PHE A 146 -6.43 -7.45 -3.68
C PHE A 146 -5.73 -6.07 -3.59
N THR A 147 -5.29 -5.67 -2.40
CA THR A 147 -4.55 -4.41 -2.16
C THR A 147 -3.29 -4.33 -3.01
N HIS A 148 -2.51 -5.41 -3.07
CA HIS A 148 -1.34 -5.50 -3.94
C HIS A 148 -1.72 -5.36 -5.41
N ARG A 149 -2.75 -6.08 -5.87
CA ARG A 149 -3.20 -6.03 -7.26
C ARG A 149 -3.63 -4.63 -7.69
N VAL A 150 -4.41 -3.95 -6.86
CA VAL A 150 -4.87 -2.57 -7.11
C VAL A 150 -3.70 -1.58 -7.10
N SER A 151 -2.68 -1.83 -6.27
CA SER A 151 -1.47 -0.99 -6.19
C SER A 151 -0.51 -1.13 -7.39
N GLN A 152 -0.69 -2.14 -8.25
CA GLN A 152 0.13 -2.31 -9.47
C GLN A 152 -0.18 -1.30 -10.58
N GLY A 153 -1.22 -0.48 -10.42
CA GLY A 153 -1.58 0.58 -11.36
C GLY A 153 -2.96 0.39 -11.97
N PHE A 154 -3.41 1.45 -12.64
CA PHE A 154 -4.77 1.58 -13.14
C PHE A 154 -5.11 0.50 -14.19
N ASN A 155 -6.28 -0.13 -14.03
CA ASN A 155 -6.83 -1.07 -15.00
C ASN A 155 -8.35 -0.89 -15.11
N ARG A 156 -8.82 -0.55 -16.31
CA ARG A 156 -10.24 -0.28 -16.56
C ARG A 156 -11.14 -1.49 -16.27
N GLU A 157 -10.73 -2.70 -16.66
CA GLU A 157 -11.54 -3.91 -16.43
C GLU A 157 -11.64 -4.24 -14.95
N LEU A 158 -10.53 -4.12 -14.21
CA LEU A 158 -10.49 -4.29 -12.76
C LEU A 158 -11.41 -3.28 -12.06
N GLN A 159 -11.38 -2.01 -12.47
CA GLN A 159 -12.31 -0.99 -11.92
C GLN A 159 -13.77 -1.40 -12.14
N GLN A 160 -14.12 -1.84 -13.35
CA GLN A 160 -15.49 -2.26 -13.66
C GLN A 160 -15.93 -3.44 -12.79
N LEU A 161 -15.02 -4.37 -12.50
CA LEU A 161 -15.29 -5.46 -11.56
C LEU A 161 -15.51 -4.95 -10.14
N VAL A 162 -14.61 -4.09 -9.63
CA VAL A 162 -14.73 -3.48 -8.29
C VAL A 162 -16.08 -2.78 -8.11
N LEU A 163 -16.48 -1.99 -9.10
CA LEU A 163 -17.76 -1.26 -9.10
C LEU A 163 -18.96 -2.20 -9.22
N LYS A 164 -18.91 -3.18 -10.13
CA LYS A 164 -19.98 -4.17 -10.33
C LYS A 164 -20.29 -4.94 -9.05
N PHE A 165 -19.26 -5.33 -8.31
CA PHE A 165 -19.40 -6.07 -7.05
C PHE A 165 -19.51 -5.16 -5.82
N LYS A 166 -19.58 -3.83 -5.99
CA LYS A 166 -19.70 -2.83 -4.91
C LYS A 166 -18.66 -3.04 -3.78
N LEU A 167 -17.45 -3.44 -4.15
CA LEU A 167 -16.43 -3.83 -3.18
C LEU A 167 -16.07 -2.70 -2.22
N PHE A 168 -16.08 -1.44 -2.67
CA PHE A 168 -15.77 -0.29 -1.83
C PHE A 168 -16.71 -0.20 -0.61
N SER A 169 -18.02 -0.17 -0.85
CA SER A 169 -19.03 -0.15 0.23
C SER A 169 -18.95 -1.37 1.15
N SER A 170 -18.56 -2.53 0.62
CA SER A 170 -18.39 -3.74 1.41
C SER A 170 -17.16 -3.64 2.32
N LEU A 171 -16.06 -3.07 1.84
CA LEU A 171 -14.85 -2.80 2.65
C LEU A 171 -15.13 -1.76 3.73
N GLU A 172 -15.87 -0.71 3.42
CA GLU A 172 -16.31 0.28 4.41
C GLU A 172 -17.16 -0.36 5.51
N SER A 173 -18.11 -1.23 5.15
CA SER A 173 -18.93 -1.92 6.15
C SER A 173 -18.09 -2.72 7.16
N ILE A 174 -16.98 -3.32 6.70
CA ILE A 174 -16.03 -4.03 7.59
C ILE A 174 -15.22 -3.04 8.41
N LEU A 175 -14.72 -1.97 7.81
CA LEU A 175 -13.97 -0.94 8.52
C LEU A 175 -14.79 -0.34 9.68
N PHE A 176 -16.10 -0.21 9.49
CA PHE A 176 -17.02 0.35 10.49
C PHE A 176 -17.55 -0.67 11.50
N ASP A 177 -17.44 -1.98 11.21
CA ASP A 177 -17.95 -3.01 12.11
C ASP A 177 -17.02 -3.23 13.30
N ALA A 178 -17.42 -2.73 14.47
CA ALA A 178 -16.70 -2.91 15.72
C ALA A 178 -16.59 -4.38 16.18
N LYS A 179 -17.40 -5.29 15.62
CA LYS A 179 -17.28 -6.73 15.89
C LYS A 179 -16.11 -7.36 15.14
N CYS A 180 -15.68 -6.73 14.05
CA CYS A 180 -14.51 -7.18 13.30
C CYS A 180 -13.23 -6.89 14.09
N SER A 181 -12.28 -7.83 14.05
CA SER A 181 -10.97 -7.62 14.66
C SER A 181 -10.26 -6.41 14.08
N HIS A 182 -9.47 -5.69 14.88
CA HIS A 182 -8.67 -4.55 14.41
C HIS A 182 -7.85 -4.89 13.16
N LEU A 183 -7.19 -6.04 13.15
CA LEU A 183 -6.35 -6.48 12.03
C LEU A 183 -7.13 -6.57 10.70
N VAL A 184 -8.35 -7.10 10.71
CA VAL A 184 -9.21 -7.18 9.51
C VAL A 184 -9.64 -5.78 9.07
N ARG A 185 -10.03 -4.94 10.01
CA ARG A 185 -10.43 -3.55 9.76
C ARG A 185 -9.27 -2.74 9.16
N GLU A 186 -8.06 -2.92 9.64
CA GLU A 186 -6.83 -2.33 9.09
C GLU A 186 -6.61 -2.77 7.64
N HIS A 187 -6.73 -4.06 7.34
CA HIS A 187 -6.58 -4.57 5.96
C HIS A 187 -7.68 -4.06 5.02
N ALA A 188 -8.90 -3.86 5.52
CA ALA A 188 -9.94 -3.17 4.77
C ALA A 188 -9.56 -1.70 4.50
N GLY A 189 -9.02 -1.00 5.50
CA GLY A 189 -8.48 0.35 5.37
C GLY A 189 -7.35 0.45 4.33
N PHE A 190 -6.40 -0.49 4.34
CA PHE A 190 -5.33 -0.55 3.33
C PHE A 190 -5.88 -0.77 1.92
N ALA A 191 -6.89 -1.62 1.76
CA ALA A 191 -7.57 -1.83 0.49
C ALA A 191 -8.29 -0.56 0.00
N ILE A 192 -8.97 0.17 0.90
CA ILE A 192 -9.61 1.46 0.61
C ILE A 192 -8.56 2.48 0.15
N ALA A 193 -7.47 2.65 0.91
CA ALA A 193 -6.40 3.58 0.53
C ALA A 193 -5.76 3.21 -0.81
N ALA A 194 -5.59 1.92 -1.11
CA ALA A 194 -5.11 1.46 -2.41
C ALA A 194 -6.10 1.79 -3.55
N LEU A 195 -7.40 1.63 -3.33
CA LEU A 195 -8.44 1.99 -4.31
C LEU A 195 -8.44 3.49 -4.62
N ILE A 196 -8.24 4.34 -3.62
CA ILE A 196 -8.11 5.79 -3.81
C ILE A 196 -6.91 6.12 -4.70
N ARG A 197 -5.75 5.49 -4.47
CA ARG A 197 -4.56 5.68 -5.33
C ARG A 197 -4.78 5.12 -6.74
N PHE A 198 -5.56 4.06 -6.86
CA PHE A 198 -5.87 3.43 -8.14
C PHE A 198 -6.77 4.29 -9.03
N ASN A 199 -7.79 4.95 -8.46
CA ASN A 199 -8.54 5.98 -9.16
C ASN A 199 -9.19 6.98 -8.18
N LYS A 200 -8.58 8.16 -8.05
CA LYS A 200 -9.05 9.20 -7.13
C LYS A 200 -10.45 9.72 -7.51
N ASP A 201 -10.71 9.90 -8.81
CA ASP A 201 -11.94 10.52 -9.30
C ASP A 201 -13.20 9.69 -8.99
N VAL A 202 -13.02 8.39 -8.76
CA VAL A 202 -14.12 7.47 -8.48
C VAL A 202 -14.37 7.31 -6.99
N PHE A 203 -13.30 7.18 -6.19
CA PHE A 203 -13.42 6.70 -4.81
C PHE A 203 -13.29 7.79 -3.75
N VAL A 204 -12.73 8.97 -4.08
CA VAL A 204 -12.55 10.04 -3.08
C VAL A 204 -13.88 10.54 -2.51
N GLY A 205 -14.91 10.67 -3.37
CA GLY A 205 -16.23 11.09 -2.92
C GLY A 205 -16.83 10.14 -1.87
N GLU A 206 -16.66 8.82 -2.06
CA GLU A 206 -17.15 7.80 -1.11
C GLU A 206 -16.49 7.97 0.26
N VAL A 207 -15.17 8.18 0.32
CA VAL A 207 -14.45 8.39 1.59
C VAL A 207 -14.89 9.67 2.30
N LEU A 208 -15.03 10.78 1.56
CA LEU A 208 -15.36 12.09 2.15
C LEU A 208 -16.80 12.16 2.65
N MET A 209 -17.68 11.27 2.20
CA MET A 209 -19.08 11.22 2.63
C MET A 209 -19.34 10.14 3.69
N SER A 210 -18.32 9.39 4.11
CA SER A 210 -18.46 8.25 5.02
C SER A 210 -17.72 8.49 6.33
N PRO A 211 -18.06 7.76 7.42
CA PRO A 211 -17.39 7.90 8.72
C PRO A 211 -15.98 7.26 8.74
N THR A 212 -15.29 7.21 7.60
CA THR A 212 -13.97 6.58 7.45
C THR A 212 -12.93 7.20 8.37
N VAL A 213 -12.87 8.54 8.44
CA VAL A 213 -11.91 9.24 9.31
C VAL A 213 -12.16 8.87 10.77
N GLN A 214 -13.39 9.03 11.25
CA GLN A 214 -13.78 8.72 12.63
C GLN A 214 -13.49 7.26 12.99
N ALA A 215 -13.78 6.32 12.08
CA ALA A 215 -13.52 4.90 12.29
C ALA A 215 -12.02 4.59 12.43
N LEU A 216 -11.17 5.20 11.59
CA LEU A 216 -9.71 5.00 11.63
C LEU A 216 -9.08 5.61 12.88
N VAL A 217 -9.52 6.82 13.28
CA VAL A 217 -9.02 7.50 14.48
C VAL A 217 -9.46 6.77 15.74
N SER A 218 -10.73 6.34 15.80
CA SER A 218 -11.27 5.56 16.93
C SER A 218 -10.59 4.20 17.13
N MET A 219 -10.06 3.60 16.07
CA MET A 219 -9.28 2.36 16.18
C MET A 219 -7.95 2.55 16.90
N ALA A 220 -7.36 3.76 16.81
CA ALA A 220 -6.10 4.14 17.45
C ALA A 220 -4.99 3.08 17.34
N SER A 221 -4.87 2.42 16.19
CA SER A 221 -3.89 1.37 15.94
C SER A 221 -2.86 1.81 14.90
N VAL A 222 -1.68 1.17 14.90
CA VAL A 222 -0.60 1.47 13.96
C VAL A 222 -1.11 1.42 12.52
N GLY A 223 -1.84 0.36 12.14
CA GLY A 223 -2.36 0.23 10.78
C GLY A 223 -3.45 1.28 10.45
N SER A 224 -4.31 1.65 11.41
CA SER A 224 -5.37 2.62 11.13
C SER A 224 -4.83 4.04 10.90
N ILE A 225 -3.82 4.44 11.68
CA ILE A 225 -3.16 5.74 11.50
C ILE A 225 -2.30 5.75 10.23
N GLU A 226 -1.65 4.64 9.88
CA GLU A 226 -0.94 4.52 8.60
C GLU A 226 -1.89 4.71 7.41
N VAL A 227 -3.08 4.10 7.45
CA VAL A 227 -4.13 4.30 6.45
C VAL A 227 -4.54 5.78 6.41
N LEU A 228 -4.76 6.41 7.56
CA LEU A 228 -5.12 7.83 7.63
C LEU A 228 -4.06 8.73 6.98
N CYS A 229 -2.77 8.52 7.28
CA CYS A 229 -1.66 9.22 6.62
C CYS A 229 -1.66 9.00 5.11
N SER A 230 -1.90 7.77 4.66
CA SER A 230 -2.03 7.47 3.23
C SER A 230 -3.20 8.20 2.57
N LEU A 231 -4.33 8.34 3.27
CA LEU A 231 -5.49 9.07 2.77
C LEU A 231 -5.20 10.58 2.70
N ILE A 232 -4.55 11.16 3.71
CA ILE A 232 -4.11 12.57 3.70
C ILE A 232 -3.22 12.86 2.49
N ARG A 233 -2.19 12.05 2.25
CA ARG A 233 -1.29 12.20 1.08
C ARG A 233 -2.02 12.05 -0.25
N SER A 234 -3.04 11.19 -0.30
CA SER A 234 -3.74 10.87 -1.54
C SER A 234 -4.84 11.89 -1.88
N ILE A 235 -5.59 12.35 -0.87
CA ILE A 235 -6.76 13.22 -1.03
C ILE A 235 -6.39 14.68 -0.80
N ARG A 236 -5.39 14.97 0.05
CA ARG A 236 -4.89 16.31 0.43
C ARG A 236 -5.91 17.09 1.27
N SER A 237 -6.00 18.41 1.08
CA SER A 237 -6.83 19.30 1.89
C SER A 237 -8.25 18.81 2.16
N PRO A 238 -9.01 18.24 1.19
CA PRO A 238 -10.38 17.79 1.45
C PRO A 238 -10.53 16.78 2.59
N ILE A 239 -9.59 15.83 2.76
CA ILE A 239 -9.68 14.87 3.88
C ILE A 239 -9.21 15.50 5.19
N VAL A 240 -8.31 16.50 5.13
CA VAL A 240 -7.90 17.26 6.32
C VAL A 240 -9.04 18.14 6.83
N ASP A 241 -9.80 18.73 5.91
CA ASP A 241 -11.02 19.46 6.25
C ASP A 241 -12.05 18.54 6.91
N GLU A 242 -12.15 17.28 6.46
CA GLU A 242 -13.01 16.27 7.08
C GLU A 242 -12.52 15.83 8.47
N ILE A 243 -11.20 15.79 8.70
CA ILE A 243 -10.62 15.55 10.05
C ILE A 243 -10.98 16.70 11.00
N GLU A 244 -10.91 17.95 10.52
CA GLU A 244 -11.25 19.14 11.31
C GLU A 244 -12.75 19.23 11.61
N SER A 245 -13.60 19.07 10.58
CA SER A 245 -15.06 19.19 10.70
C SER A 245 -15.67 18.15 11.65
N ASN A 246 -15.08 16.96 11.69
CA ASN A 246 -15.46 15.89 12.61
C ASN A 246 -14.89 16.05 14.02
N GLY A 247 -13.99 17.02 14.25
CA GLY A 247 -13.37 17.25 15.54
C GLY A 247 -12.38 16.16 15.94
N GLU A 248 -11.69 15.53 14.98
CA GLU A 248 -10.78 14.40 15.22
C GLU A 248 -9.33 14.82 15.51
N ILE A 249 -9.01 16.10 15.33
CA ILE A 249 -7.68 16.68 15.63
C ILE A 249 -7.21 16.37 17.06
N PRO A 250 -8.02 16.58 18.13
CA PRO A 250 -7.62 16.25 19.49
C PRO A 250 -7.27 14.77 19.67
N ASN A 251 -8.06 13.87 19.06
CA ASN A 251 -7.84 12.42 19.16
C ASN A 251 -6.51 12.02 18.52
N ILE A 252 -6.16 12.59 17.36
CA ILE A 252 -4.87 12.35 16.70
C ILE A 252 -3.71 12.88 17.57
N ILE A 253 -3.85 14.08 18.14
CA ILE A 253 -2.81 14.70 18.97
C ILE A 253 -2.57 13.94 20.28
N VAL A 254 -3.59 13.31 20.86
CA VAL A 254 -3.43 12.44 22.04
C VAL A 254 -2.53 11.24 21.73
N LEU A 255 -2.53 10.73 20.49
CA LEU A 255 -1.69 9.59 20.09
C LEU A 255 -0.19 9.90 20.09
N LEU A 256 0.21 11.18 20.03
CA LEU A 256 1.62 11.58 20.20
C LEU A 256 2.19 11.12 21.55
N THR A 257 1.33 11.06 22.57
CA THR A 257 1.71 10.64 23.94
C THR A 257 1.44 9.16 24.20
N SER A 258 1.30 8.34 23.15
CA SER A 258 1.13 6.89 23.29
C SER A 258 2.37 6.22 23.88
N LYS A 259 2.16 5.12 24.63
CA LYS A 259 3.23 4.24 25.08
C LYS A 259 3.84 3.42 23.95
N ASP A 260 3.09 3.20 22.87
CA ASP A 260 3.60 2.54 21.69
C ASP A 260 4.35 3.56 20.83
N VAL A 261 5.68 3.46 20.82
CA VAL A 261 6.57 4.34 20.06
C VAL A 261 6.19 4.36 18.58
N LYS A 262 5.79 3.22 17.99
CA LYS A 262 5.41 3.17 16.57
C LYS A 262 4.15 3.99 16.31
N LEU A 263 3.18 3.92 17.23
CA LEU A 263 1.96 4.71 17.13
C LEU A 263 2.26 6.21 17.30
N SER A 264 3.13 6.58 18.23
CA SER A 264 3.55 7.98 18.41
C SER A 264 4.30 8.52 17.19
N VAL A 265 5.14 7.72 16.53
CA VAL A 265 5.81 8.09 15.28
C VAL A 265 4.81 8.31 14.15
N LEU A 266 3.85 7.40 13.98
CA LEU A 266 2.81 7.57 12.95
C LEU A 266 1.86 8.73 13.25
N ALA A 267 1.56 8.98 14.52
CA ALA A 267 0.79 10.15 14.93
C ALA A 267 1.55 11.45 14.61
N MET A 268 2.87 11.48 14.85
CA MET A 268 3.71 12.59 14.44
C MET A 268 3.69 12.77 12.92
N GLU A 269 3.84 11.70 12.14
CA GLU A 269 3.71 11.77 10.68
C GLU A 269 2.33 12.34 10.29
N CYS A 270 1.25 11.86 10.90
CA CYS A 270 -0.10 12.35 10.64
C CYS A 270 -0.22 13.85 10.89
N VAL A 271 0.30 14.34 12.01
CA VAL A 271 0.36 15.77 12.36
C VAL A 271 1.16 16.58 11.33
N LEU A 272 2.30 16.05 10.85
CA LEU A 272 3.10 16.68 9.81
C LEU A 272 2.34 16.80 8.48
N GLU A 273 1.64 15.74 8.08
CA GLU A 273 0.81 15.73 6.86
C GLU A 273 -0.40 16.68 6.98
N ILE A 274 -1.05 16.75 8.15
CA ILE A 274 -2.10 17.73 8.44
C ILE A 274 -1.51 19.15 8.36
N GLY A 275 -0.30 19.38 8.87
CA GLY A 275 0.39 20.67 8.73
C GLY A 275 0.66 21.04 7.27
N TYR A 276 1.03 20.07 6.44
CA TYR A 276 1.35 20.32 5.03
C TYR A 276 0.11 20.64 4.18
N PHE A 277 -0.96 19.85 4.31
CA PHE A 277 -2.16 19.98 3.47
C PHE A 277 -3.30 20.80 4.11
N GLY A 278 -3.25 21.01 5.43
CA GLY A 278 -4.33 21.61 6.21
C GLY A 278 -4.51 23.09 5.96
N ARG A 279 -5.77 23.51 5.94
CA ARG A 279 -6.16 24.92 5.94
C ARG A 279 -6.00 25.53 7.33
N LYS A 280 -6.24 26.83 7.41
CA LYS A 280 -6.02 27.63 8.63
C LYS A 280 -6.70 27.02 9.85
N GLU A 281 -7.93 26.56 9.68
CA GLU A 281 -8.80 26.01 10.73
C GLU A 281 -8.20 24.74 11.34
N ALA A 282 -7.68 23.83 10.51
CA ALA A 282 -7.03 22.61 10.98
C ALA A 282 -5.74 22.92 11.76
N VAL A 283 -4.94 23.89 11.29
CA VAL A 283 -3.70 24.30 11.98
C VAL A 283 -4.00 25.01 13.30
N GLU A 284 -5.00 25.89 13.33
CA GLU A 284 -5.50 26.51 14.57
C GLU A 284 -5.98 25.44 15.56
N GLY A 285 -6.71 24.43 15.07
CA GLY A 285 -7.12 23.28 15.86
C GLY A 285 -5.93 22.56 16.49
N MET A 286 -4.89 22.26 15.70
CA MET A 286 -3.69 21.58 16.22
C MET A 286 -2.95 22.41 17.27
N LEU A 287 -2.80 23.71 17.03
CA LEU A 287 -2.17 24.61 17.99
C LEU A 287 -3.02 24.70 19.27
N LYS A 288 -4.34 24.83 19.17
CA LYS A 288 -5.23 24.86 20.34
C LYS A 288 -5.11 23.60 21.21
N GLU A 289 -4.95 22.44 20.60
CA GLU A 289 -4.77 21.15 21.29
C GLU A 289 -3.34 20.89 21.79
N GLY A 290 -2.45 21.89 21.69
CA GLY A 290 -1.13 21.83 22.30
C GLY A 290 -0.12 20.97 21.54
N VAL A 291 -0.21 20.95 20.19
CA VAL A 291 0.70 20.14 19.37
C VAL A 291 2.17 20.50 19.58
N VAL A 292 2.50 21.78 19.78
CA VAL A 292 3.89 22.25 19.91
C VAL A 292 4.50 21.74 21.22
N GLU A 293 3.73 21.83 22.30
CA GLU A 293 4.07 21.42 23.64
C GLU A 293 4.37 19.92 23.68
N LYS A 294 3.52 19.11 23.02
CA LYS A 294 3.71 17.66 22.88
C LYS A 294 4.94 17.30 22.04
N LEU A 295 5.20 18.03 20.95
CA LEU A 295 6.40 17.80 20.12
C LEU A 295 7.69 18.17 20.88
N VAL A 296 7.69 19.25 21.66
CA VAL A 296 8.82 19.61 22.54
C VAL A 296 9.07 18.50 23.58
N GLU A 297 8.02 17.98 24.20
CA GLU A 297 8.13 16.86 25.15
C GLU A 297 8.70 15.59 24.49
N LEU A 298 8.24 15.22 23.30
CA LEU A 298 8.76 14.09 22.55
C LEU A 298 10.25 14.22 22.21
N GLN A 299 10.66 15.38 21.70
CA GLN A 299 12.06 15.67 21.38
C GLN A 299 12.95 15.59 22.64
N ARG A 300 12.44 16.04 23.80
CA ARG A 300 13.15 15.96 25.08
C ARG A 300 13.29 14.54 25.62
N LEU A 301 12.22 13.74 25.56
CA LEU A 301 12.22 12.37 26.04
C LEU A 301 13.24 11.53 25.26
N GLU A 302 13.28 11.67 23.95
CA GLU A 302 14.23 10.96 23.09
C GLU A 302 15.69 11.35 23.37
N VAL A 303 15.99 12.63 23.53
CA VAL A 303 17.33 13.09 23.92
C VAL A 303 17.74 12.53 25.29
N SER A 304 16.78 12.35 26.21
CA SER A 304 17.04 11.78 27.53
C SER A 304 17.31 10.28 27.48
N GLU A 305 16.67 9.54 26.58
CA GLU A 305 16.92 8.12 26.34
C GLU A 305 18.28 7.91 25.66
N LEU A 306 18.60 8.71 24.64
CA LEU A 306 19.90 8.65 23.95
C LEU A 306 21.08 8.91 24.89
N LYS A 307 20.95 9.87 25.83
CA LYS A 307 22.00 10.13 26.84
C LYS A 307 22.23 8.94 27.79
N LYS A 308 21.19 8.17 28.10
CA LYS A 308 21.31 6.95 28.93
C LYS A 308 21.98 5.80 28.17
N GLU A 309 21.72 5.70 26.86
CA GLU A 309 22.38 4.73 25.98
C GLU A 309 23.85 5.09 25.74
N GLU A 310 24.19 6.37 25.57
CA GLU A 310 25.58 6.84 25.40
C GLU A 310 26.46 6.62 26.63
N GLU A 311 25.88 6.60 27.84
CA GLU A 311 26.58 6.20 29.07
C GLU A 311 26.81 4.68 29.16
N GLN A 312 26.11 3.87 28.36
CA GLN A 312 26.17 2.40 28.40
C GLN A 312 26.84 1.74 27.19
N GLU A 313 26.90 2.37 26.01
CA GLU A 313 27.49 1.80 24.79
C GLU A 313 28.46 2.75 24.07
N LYS A 314 29.73 2.74 24.48
CA LYS A 314 30.85 3.06 23.58
C LYS A 314 31.15 1.85 22.69
N CYS A 315 30.30 1.50 21.73
CA CYS A 315 30.69 0.69 20.56
C CYS A 315 29.57 0.63 19.50
N VAL A 316 30.01 0.72 18.24
CA VAL A 316 29.28 0.46 16.97
C VAL A 316 28.56 1.65 16.33
N ASN A 317 29.28 2.24 15.37
CA ASN A 317 28.80 3.13 14.33
C ASN A 317 27.59 2.57 13.57
N GLY A 318 26.50 3.30 13.63
CA GLY A 318 25.35 3.21 12.74
C GLY A 318 24.33 4.21 13.26
N GLY A 319 24.34 5.44 12.73
CA GLY A 319 23.49 6.52 13.21
C GLY A 319 22.03 6.09 13.27
N LYS A 320 21.53 5.76 14.46
CA LYS A 320 20.10 5.57 14.69
C LYS A 320 19.45 6.92 14.43
N MET A 321 18.67 6.99 13.37
CA MET A 321 17.81 8.14 13.10
C MET A 321 16.88 8.29 14.30
N SER A 322 16.96 9.42 15.00
CA SER A 322 16.04 9.76 16.08
C SER A 322 14.66 10.04 15.50
N PRO A 323 13.65 9.15 15.67
CA PRO A 323 12.31 9.37 15.16
C PRO A 323 11.71 10.74 15.50
N PHE A 324 11.95 11.26 16.71
CA PHE A 324 11.40 12.55 17.17
C PHE A 324 12.40 13.72 17.06
N GLY A 325 13.58 13.46 16.51
CA GLY A 325 14.62 14.46 16.32
C GLY A 325 14.11 15.60 15.45
N ASN A 326 14.25 16.83 15.96
CA ASN A 326 13.85 18.07 15.32
C ASN A 326 12.36 18.07 14.90
N CYS A 327 11.47 17.34 15.59
CA CYS A 327 10.07 17.20 15.19
C CYS A 327 9.31 18.54 15.22
N VAL A 328 9.65 19.44 16.14
CA VAL A 328 9.12 20.82 16.17
C VAL A 328 9.53 21.60 14.91
N ALA A 329 10.80 21.50 14.52
CA ALA A 329 11.30 22.13 13.30
C ALA A 329 10.68 21.50 12.04
N LYS A 330 10.56 20.18 11.98
CA LYS A 330 9.86 19.47 10.90
C LYS A 330 8.42 19.98 10.76
N PHE A 331 7.70 20.14 11.86
CA PHE A 331 6.33 20.67 11.85
C PHE A 331 6.28 22.11 11.31
N ALA A 332 7.15 23.00 11.80
CA ALA A 332 7.23 24.36 11.29
C ALA A 332 7.59 24.42 9.79
N VAL A 333 8.47 23.53 9.33
CA VAL A 333 8.82 23.39 7.91
C VAL A 333 7.61 22.95 7.10
N GLN A 334 6.85 21.93 7.53
CA GLN A 334 5.66 21.49 6.80
C GLN A 334 4.63 22.62 6.64
N LEU A 335 4.44 23.47 7.66
CA LEU A 335 3.56 24.63 7.55
C LEU A 335 4.08 25.67 6.55
N GLU A 336 5.40 25.90 6.52
CA GLU A 336 6.04 26.87 5.62
C GLU A 336 6.03 26.41 4.15
N VAL A 337 6.33 25.14 3.88
CA VAL A 337 6.36 24.59 2.51
C VAL A 337 5.01 24.01 2.05
N GLY A 338 4.05 23.88 2.97
CA GLY A 338 2.75 23.27 2.75
C GLY A 338 1.85 23.99 1.74
N GLU A 339 0.89 23.24 1.21
CA GLU A 339 -0.07 23.67 0.18
C GLU A 339 -1.29 24.39 0.77
N GLY A 340 -1.64 24.15 2.03
CA GLY A 340 -2.93 24.57 2.61
C GLY A 340 -3.01 26.01 3.11
N LEU A 341 -1.87 26.65 3.43
CA LEU A 341 -1.82 27.96 4.08
C LEU A 341 -1.42 29.10 3.14
N ARG A 342 -1.97 30.30 3.36
CA ARG A 342 -1.51 31.52 2.68
C ARG A 342 -0.22 32.04 3.33
N GLN A 343 0.58 32.79 2.56
CA GLN A 343 1.85 33.36 3.05
C GLN A 343 1.74 34.18 4.34
N ARG A 344 0.63 34.91 4.54
CA ARG A 344 0.38 35.66 5.78
C ARG A 344 0.12 34.72 6.98
N GLU A 345 -0.56 33.60 6.75
CA GLU A 345 -0.91 32.62 7.78
C GLU A 345 0.34 31.84 8.18
N LYS A 346 1.17 31.44 7.21
CA LYS A 346 2.49 30.81 7.46
C LYS A 346 3.35 31.64 8.41
N ARG A 347 3.50 32.95 8.14
CA ARG A 347 4.24 33.86 9.02
C ARG A 347 3.63 33.99 10.41
N ALA A 348 2.30 34.05 10.50
CA ALA A 348 1.60 34.17 11.79
C ALA A 348 1.79 32.92 12.65
N PHE A 349 1.59 31.73 12.07
CA PHE A 349 1.79 30.47 12.78
C PHE A 349 3.25 30.24 13.14
N LYS A 350 4.21 30.63 12.29
CA LYS A 350 5.63 30.59 12.65
C LYS A 350 5.92 31.41 13.90
N ALA A 351 5.38 32.63 13.99
CA ALA A 351 5.55 33.46 15.18
C ALA A 351 4.89 32.84 16.42
N GLU A 352 3.70 32.26 16.28
CA GLU A 352 2.99 31.57 17.37
C GLU A 352 3.75 30.33 17.86
N ILE A 353 4.28 29.50 16.96
CA ILE A 353 5.09 28.33 17.29
C ILE A 353 6.32 28.75 18.11
N LEU A 354 7.02 29.81 17.70
CA LEU A 354 8.20 30.30 18.42
C LEU A 354 7.85 30.76 19.85
N VAL A 355 6.66 31.32 20.07
CA VAL A 355 6.18 31.68 21.41
C VAL A 355 5.92 30.42 22.23
N ARG A 356 5.14 29.47 21.70
CA ARG A 356 4.80 28.22 22.39
C ARG A 356 6.01 27.35 22.70
N VAL A 357 7.00 27.30 21.82
CA VAL A 357 8.29 26.62 22.11
C VAL A 357 8.94 27.20 23.36
N ARG A 358 8.99 28.54 23.48
CA ARG A 358 9.58 29.19 24.66
C ARG A 358 8.81 28.89 25.93
N GLU A 359 7.48 28.79 25.84
CA GLU A 359 6.61 28.46 26.97
C GLU A 359 6.70 26.98 27.39
N ALA A 360 6.93 26.07 26.44
CA ALA A 360 7.00 24.62 26.68
C ALA A 360 8.38 24.12 27.12
N CYS A 361 9.45 24.85 26.81
CA CYS A 361 10.81 24.49 27.20
C CYS A 361 11.06 24.70 28.69
N VAL A 362 11.84 23.79 29.30
CA VAL A 362 12.19 23.86 30.73
C VAL A 362 13.41 24.72 31.02
N SER A 363 14.15 25.12 29.98
CA SER A 363 15.33 25.98 30.11
C SER A 363 15.53 26.88 28.89
N ASP A 364 16.20 28.01 29.10
CA ASP A 364 16.57 28.94 28.02
C ASP A 364 17.48 28.28 26.98
N ALA A 365 18.33 27.35 27.40
CA ALA A 365 19.21 26.61 26.49
C ALA A 365 18.42 25.70 25.54
N GLU A 366 17.47 24.91 26.06
CA GLU A 366 16.58 24.07 25.25
C GLU A 366 15.75 24.91 24.29
N SER A 367 15.17 26.00 24.79
CA SER A 367 14.41 26.97 24.00
C SER A 367 15.25 27.55 22.85
N ALA A 368 16.47 28.01 23.14
CA ALA A 368 17.37 28.56 22.13
C ALA A 368 17.73 27.54 21.04
N THR A 369 17.98 26.27 21.41
CA THR A 369 18.27 25.20 20.45
C THR A 369 17.09 24.95 19.51
N ILE A 370 15.88 24.71 20.05
CA ILE A 370 14.70 24.42 19.24
C ILE A 370 14.30 25.64 18.38
N VAL A 371 14.38 26.85 18.93
CA VAL A 371 14.13 28.09 18.18
C VAL A 371 15.11 28.23 17.01
N ALA A 372 16.40 27.95 17.24
CA ALA A 372 17.39 27.97 16.17
C ALA A 372 17.04 26.95 15.09
N GLU A 373 16.73 25.69 15.45
CA GLU A 373 16.33 24.65 14.50
C GLU A 373 15.11 25.06 13.66
N VAL A 374 14.09 25.64 14.29
CA VAL A 374 12.89 26.15 13.59
C VAL A 374 13.26 27.26 12.62
N LEU A 375 14.07 28.24 13.03
CA LEU A 375 14.47 29.37 12.20
C LEU A 375 15.35 28.95 11.01
N TRP A 376 16.34 28.08 11.25
CA TRP A 376 17.22 27.57 10.21
C TRP A 376 16.49 26.63 9.25
N GLY A 377 15.66 25.72 9.77
CA GLY A 377 14.90 24.78 8.96
C GLY A 377 13.88 25.44 8.04
N THR A 378 13.37 26.61 8.43
CA THR A 378 12.39 27.40 7.66
C THR A 378 13.00 28.61 6.94
N SER A 379 14.33 28.62 6.76
CA SER A 379 15.01 29.65 5.95
C SER A 379 14.94 29.29 4.45
N PRO A 380 14.62 30.25 3.54
CA PRO A 380 14.50 30.01 2.11
C PRO A 380 15.76 29.50 1.41
#